data_AF-A0A432MHT5-F1
#
_entry.id   AF-A0A432MHT5-F1
#
_cell.length_a   1.000
_cell.length_b   1.000
_cell.length_c   1.000
_cell.angle_alpha   90.00
_cell.angle_beta   90.00
_cell.angle_gamma   90.00
#
_symmetry.space_group_name_H-M   'P 1'
#
loop_
_entity.id
_entity.type
_entity.pdbx_description
1 polymer ?
#
loop_
_entity_poly.entity_id
_entity_poly.type
_entity_poly.pdbx_seq_one_letter_code
_entity_poly.pdbx_strand_id
1 'polypeptide(L)' 'MTDTLKVTTAGDREIIISRSFDASQELVWDAMSRPELLRRWMAGPPGWELTTCEEDQRVLGYRGLAC' A
#
# COMPACT_ATOMS: atom_id res chain seq x y z
N MET A 1 15.43 14.90 -0.31
CA MET A 1 14.99 14.56 1.06
C MET A 1 15.27 13.09 1.30
N THR A 2 16.07 12.75 2.32
CA THR A 2 16.32 11.36 2.70
C THR A 2 15.10 10.86 3.48
N ASP A 3 14.06 10.46 2.78
CA ASP A 3 12.86 9.92 3.41
C ASP A 3 13.18 8.51 3.95
N THR A 4 13.31 8.45 5.28
CA THR A 4 13.63 7.21 5.99
C THR A 4 12.32 6.61 6.47
N LEU A 5 12.03 5.39 6.03
CA LEU A 5 10.97 4.56 6.58
C LEU A 5 11.10 4.49 8.11
N LYS A 6 10.05 4.89 8.83
CA LYS A 6 9.98 4.77 10.29
C LYS A 6 9.06 3.61 10.65
N VAL A 7 9.53 2.76 11.56
CA VAL A 7 8.77 1.63 12.08
C VAL A 7 8.76 1.73 13.60
N THR A 8 7.57 1.71 14.19
CA THR A 8 7.36 1.71 15.65
C THR A 8 6.34 0.65 16.03
N THR A 9 6.28 0.30 17.31
CA THR A 9 5.27 -0.62 17.86
C THR A 9 4.33 0.14 18.79
N ALA A 10 3.04 -0.18 18.74
CA ALA A 10 2.04 0.31 19.68
C ALA A 10 1.58 -0.85 20.59
N GLY A 11 2.44 -1.22 21.53
CA GLY A 11 2.26 -2.43 22.34
C GLY A 11 2.67 -3.71 21.61
N ASP A 12 2.19 -4.86 22.07
CA ASP A 12 2.72 -6.17 21.66
C ASP A 12 2.16 -6.70 20.34
N ARG A 13 1.07 -6.11 19.82
CA ARG A 13 0.30 -6.65 18.68
C ARG A 13 0.10 -5.68 17.53
N GLU A 14 0.67 -4.48 17.59
CA GLU A 14 0.50 -3.44 16.58
C GLU A 14 1.85 -2.90 16.11
N ILE A 15 2.00 -2.84 14.79
CA ILE A 15 3.17 -2.25 14.12
C ILE A 15 2.67 -1.04 13.33
N ILE A 16 3.32 0.10 13.55
CA ILE A 16 3.07 1.35 12.82
C ILE A 16 4.22 1.58 11.87
N ILE A 17 3.89 1.73 10.58
CA ILE A 17 4.85 2.03 9.52
C ILE A 17 4.52 3.42 8.98
N SER A 18 5.50 4.33 8.98
CA SER A 18 5.34 5.70 8.51
C SER A 18 6.41 6.03 7.47
N ARG A 19 5.99 6.64 6.36
CA ARG A 19 6.85 7.03 5.25
C ARG A 19 6.35 8.34 4.63
N SER A 20 7.25 9.26 4.29
CA SER A 20 6.86 10.54 3.69
C SER A 20 7.11 10.53 2.18
N PHE A 21 6.05 10.78 1.42
CA PHE A 21 6.14 10.88 -0.03
C PHE A 21 6.19 12.35 -0.45
N ASP A 22 7.06 12.67 -1.40
CA ASP A 22 7.09 13.98 -2.07
C ASP A 22 6.01 14.00 -3.18
N ALA A 23 4.75 13.88 -2.75
CA ALA A 23 3.58 13.80 -3.62
C ALA A 23 2.33 14.33 -2.87
N SER A 24 1.30 14.72 -3.62
CA SER A 24 0.01 15.08 -3.02
C SER A 24 -0.67 13.85 -2.39
N GLN A 25 -1.56 14.10 -1.43
CA GLN A 25 -2.34 13.03 -0.80
C GLN A 25 -3.17 12.22 -1.81
N GLU A 26 -3.74 12.90 -2.82
CA GLU A 26 -4.52 12.24 -3.89
C GLU A 26 -3.67 11.25 -4.69
N LEU A 27 -2.43 11.61 -5.03
CA LEU A 27 -1.52 10.72 -5.75
C LEU A 27 -1.09 9.51 -4.90
N VAL A 28 -0.85 9.73 -3.61
CA VAL A 28 -0.55 8.64 -2.68
C VAL A 28 -1.76 7.71 -2.53
N TRP A 29 -2.97 8.26 -2.45
CA TRP A 29 -4.20 7.47 -2.42
C TRP A 29 -4.36 6.62 -3.68
N ASP A 30 -4.26 7.24 -4.86
CA ASP A 30 -4.38 6.56 -6.15
C ASP A 30 -3.36 5.42 -6.29
N ALA A 31 -2.11 5.63 -5.86
CA ALA A 31 -1.08 4.60 -5.89
C ALA A 31 -1.39 3.40 -4.98
N MET A 32 -2.20 3.58 -3.94
CA MET A 32 -2.58 2.56 -2.97
C MET A 32 -3.95 1.91 -3.25
N SER A 33 -4.79 2.51 -4.10
CA SER A 33 -6.16 2.05 -4.36
C SER A 33 -6.38 1.52 -5.78
N ARG A 34 -5.72 2.12 -6.79
CA ARG A 34 -5.96 1.77 -8.20
C ARG A 34 -5.14 0.55 -8.63
N PRO A 35 -5.76 -0.54 -9.13
CA PRO A 35 -5.06 -1.76 -9.51
C PRO A 35 -3.94 -1.55 -10.53
N GLU A 36 -4.16 -0.68 -11.51
CA GLU A 36 -3.18 -0.38 -12.56
C GLU A 36 -1.94 0.35 -12.05
N LEU A 37 -2.02 1.00 -10.88
CA LEU A 37 -0.90 1.64 -10.20
C LEU A 37 -0.26 0.71 -9.18
N LEU A 38 -1.05 -0.02 -8.39
CA LEU A 38 -0.58 -1.02 -7.42
C LEU A 38 0.36 -2.04 -8.07
N ARG A 39 0.00 -2.60 -9.22
CA ARG A 39 0.83 -3.57 -9.96
C ARG A 39 2.22 -3.06 -10.36
N ARG A 40 2.42 -1.74 -10.39
CA ARG A 40 3.70 -1.13 -10.81
C ARG A 40 4.74 -1.09 -9.69
N TRP A 41 4.31 -1.06 -8.43
CA TRP A 41 5.22 -0.82 -7.31
C TRP A 41 5.03 -1.82 -6.15
N MET A 42 3.84 -2.39 -5.98
CA MET A 42 3.57 -3.45 -5.00
C MET A 42 4.00 -4.81 -5.58
N ALA A 43 5.25 -4.88 -6.03
CA ALA A 43 5.89 -6.15 -6.30
C ALA A 43 6.36 -6.76 -4.97
N GLY A 44 6.16 -8.06 -4.81
CA GLY A 44 6.70 -8.80 -3.67
C GLY A 44 8.24 -8.85 -3.70
N PRO A 45 8.84 -9.92 -3.14
CA PRO A 45 10.28 -10.15 -3.29
C PRO A 45 10.74 -10.11 -4.76
N PRO A 46 12.02 -9.82 -5.03
CA PRO A 46 12.54 -9.79 -6.40
C PRO A 46 12.16 -11.04 -7.20
N GLY A 47 11.64 -10.85 -8.42
CA GLY A 47 11.14 -11.91 -9.30
C GLY A 47 9.66 -12.26 -9.09
N TRP A 48 8.96 -11.60 -8.17
CA TRP A 48 7.51 -11.71 -8.02
C TRP A 48 6.81 -10.58 -8.74
N GLU A 49 5.68 -10.88 -9.36
CA GLU A 49 4.80 -9.91 -10.00
C GLU A 49 3.39 -10.03 -9.40
N LEU A 50 2.72 -8.89 -9.26
CA LEU A 50 1.33 -8.83 -8.84
C LEU A 50 0.43 -9.14 -10.05
N THR A 51 0.15 -10.43 -10.29
CA THR A 51 -0.52 -10.90 -11.52
C THR A 51 -2.01 -10.56 -11.56
N THR A 52 -2.69 -10.61 -10.42
CA THR A 52 -4.11 -10.31 -10.27
C THR A 52 -4.26 -9.22 -9.24
N CYS A 53 -5.16 -8.29 -9.51
CA CYS A 53 -5.51 -7.22 -8.57
C CYS A 53 -6.89 -6.70 -8.97
N GLU A 54 -7.89 -6.93 -8.13
CA GLU A 54 -9.29 -6.53 -8.35
C GLU A 54 -9.65 -5.42 -7.36
N GLU A 55 -10.36 -4.39 -7.81
CA GLU A 55 -10.79 -3.27 -6.98
C GLU A 55 -12.28 -3.39 -6.63
N ASP A 56 -12.59 -3.64 -5.36
CA ASP A 56 -13.95 -3.51 -4.81
C ASP A 56 -13.89 -2.69 -3.50
N GLN A 57 -13.52 -1.41 -3.62
CA GLN A 57 -13.50 -0.51 -2.47
C GLN A 57 -14.95 -0.14 -2.08
N ARG A 58 -15.36 -0.47 -0.86
CA ARG A 58 -16.66 -0.08 -0.29
C ARG A 58 -16.51 0.51 1.10
N VAL A 59 -17.35 1.49 1.42
CA VAL A 59 -17.44 2.07 2.76
C VAL A 59 -18.01 1.01 3.72
N LEU A 60 -17.36 0.81 4.89
CA LEU A 60 -17.71 -0.16 5.95
C LEU A 60 -17.27 -1.63 5.78
N GLY A 61 -16.39 -1.94 4.83
CA GLY A 61 -15.72 -3.24 4.78
C GLY A 61 -15.74 -3.92 3.41
N TYR A 62 -14.91 -4.95 3.31
CA TYR A 62 -14.37 -5.47 2.06
C TYR A 62 -14.54 -7.00 1.97
N ARG A 63 -14.85 -7.57 0.79
CA ARG A 63 -15.18 -9.02 0.62
C ARG A 63 -14.24 -9.83 -0.29
N GLY A 64 -12.99 -9.42 -0.51
CA GLY A 64 -12.03 -10.36 -1.12
C GLY A 64 -10.74 -9.73 -1.60
N LEU A 65 -9.63 -9.94 -0.88
CA LEU A 65 -8.33 -9.33 -1.17
C LEU A 65 -7.66 -10.36 -2.05
N ALA A 66 -7.45 -10.02 -3.31
CA ALA A 66 -6.50 -10.69 -4.16
C ALA A 66 -5.75 -9.64 -4.99
N CYS A 67 -5.16 -8.69 -4.26
CA CYS A 67 -3.81 -8.19 -4.50
C CYS A 67 -3.01 -8.65 -3.25
#